data_AF-A0A0G1ARE9-F1
#
_entry.id   AF-A0A0G1ARE9-F1
#
_cell.length_a   1.000
_cell.length_b   1.000
_cell.length_c   1.000
_cell.angle_alpha   90.00
_cell.angle_beta   90.00
_cell.angle_gamma   90.00
#
_symmetry.space_group_name_H-M   'P 1'
#
loop_
_entity.id
_entity.type
_entity.pdbx_description
1 polymer ?
#
loop_
_entity_poly.entity_id
_entity_poly.type
_entity_poly.pdbx_seq_one_letter_code
_entity_poly.pdbx_strand_id
1 'polypeptide(L)'
;MNKPIIEIKNIKKKYNISHQRGGYVALRDVFTNILKNPFRFAKQKAKQVAGIGTKEEFWALNGVDIKINKGDIIGVIGHNGAGKSTLLKILTGITPPTEGEITMRGRIASLLEVGTGFHPELTGRENIFLNGAILGMTKKEIVRKFDKIVAFSGVEKFLDTPVKYYSSGMYVRLAFSVAAHMESDILLVDEVLAVGDADFQKKCLGKMEEVTQAEGRTILLVSHNMGAIQRLCKKTVLLNKGKVVFYGDTKEAIECYLDNEDAVSSNSKLFPAVAKDVIINDFSIHQDGTRTNYIDNDKPFEVTIDFETLRDLELFRVGFFVRNAIGDTLTRSLAADWNPNAENIKKGYHQARFVFPAKLLMPGDYFFVLHSSCYGVADYFGYNIHKVITVSRPTEYNMAHINEPPSSNPSMILLKDKWEIKNLNK
;
A
#
# COMPACT_ATOMS: atom_id res chain seq x y z
N MET A 1 25.37 21.98 15.11
CA MET A 1 24.31 21.07 14.65
C MET A 1 24.56 20.71 13.19
N ASN A 2 24.39 19.44 12.80
CA ASN A 2 24.49 19.04 11.40
C ASN A 2 23.31 19.61 10.60
N LYS A 3 23.54 20.01 9.34
CA LYS A 3 22.45 20.46 8.46
C LYS A 3 21.69 19.23 7.95
N PRO A 4 20.35 19.31 7.79
CA PRO A 4 19.56 18.21 7.22
C PRO A 4 20.02 17.91 5.79
N ILE A 5 19.92 16.65 5.36
CA ILE A 5 20.29 16.23 3.99
C ILE A 5 19.18 16.56 2.98
N ILE A 6 17.92 16.49 3.42
CA ILE A 6 16.74 16.96 2.70
C ILE A 6 15.98 17.92 3.62
N GLU A 7 15.69 19.10 3.09
CA GLU A 7 14.93 20.15 3.77
C GLU A 7 13.83 20.64 2.82
N ILE A 8 12.59 20.32 3.15
CA ILE A 8 11.38 20.67 2.40
C ILE A 8 10.69 21.81 3.15
N LYS A 9 10.38 22.91 2.46
CA LYS A 9 9.75 24.11 3.04
C LYS A 9 8.49 24.50 2.27
N ASN A 10 7.35 24.44 2.95
CA ASN A 10 6.03 24.84 2.47
C ASN A 10 5.72 24.39 1.02
N ILE A 11 6.08 23.15 0.68
CA ILE A 11 5.90 22.67 -0.69
C ILE A 11 4.42 22.48 -0.99
N LYS A 12 3.98 23.05 -2.11
CA LYS A 12 2.65 22.84 -2.67
C LYS A 12 2.74 22.39 -4.11
N LYS A 13 1.81 21.54 -4.53
CA LYS A 13 1.68 21.11 -5.92
C LYS A 13 0.22 21.11 -6.35
N LYS A 14 -0.06 21.91 -7.37
CA LYS A 14 -1.36 22.01 -8.02
C LYS A 14 -1.34 21.30 -9.37
N TYR A 15 -2.44 20.62 -9.68
CA TYR A 15 -2.77 20.09 -11.00
C TYR A 15 -4.12 20.66 -11.43
N ASN A 16 -4.28 20.90 -12.73
CA ASN A 16 -5.55 21.37 -13.29
C ASN A 16 -6.26 20.19 -13.94
N ILE A 17 -7.41 19.79 -13.41
CA ILE A 17 -8.23 18.72 -13.99
C ILE A 17 -9.11 19.34 -15.07
N SER A 18 -8.95 18.89 -16.32
CA SER A 18 -9.83 19.24 -17.43
C SER A 18 -10.86 18.14 -17.67
N HIS A 19 -12.10 18.37 -17.23
CA HIS A 19 -13.25 17.50 -17.49
C HIS A 19 -13.69 17.56 -18.96
N GLN A 20 -12.92 16.93 -19.86
CA GLN A 20 -13.30 16.76 -21.26
C GLN A 20 -14.34 15.64 -21.41
N ARG A 21 -15.63 15.99 -21.33
CA ARG A 21 -16.70 15.21 -21.97
C ARG A 21 -16.79 15.57 -23.46
N GLY A 22 -15.93 14.94 -24.26
CA GLY A 22 -15.95 15.06 -25.72
C GLY A 22 -14.85 14.21 -26.34
N GLY A 23 -15.21 13.32 -27.27
CA GLY A 23 -14.25 12.47 -27.97
C GLY A 23 -13.26 13.28 -28.83
N TYR A 24 -12.15 12.65 -29.21
CA TYR A 24 -11.13 13.22 -30.09
C TYR A 24 -11.75 13.87 -31.34
N VAL A 25 -11.68 15.19 -31.44
CA VAL A 25 -12.02 15.92 -32.66
C VAL A 25 -10.77 15.93 -33.54
N ALA A 26 -10.78 15.21 -34.66
CA ALA A 26 -9.67 15.25 -35.58
C ALA A 26 -9.64 16.60 -36.31
N LEU A 27 -8.46 17.10 -36.65
CA LEU A 27 -8.31 18.36 -37.42
C LEU A 27 -9.16 18.37 -38.71
N ARG A 28 -9.32 17.21 -39.35
CA ARG A 28 -10.17 17.01 -40.53
C ARG A 28 -11.65 17.32 -40.29
N ASP A 29 -12.18 17.05 -39.10
CA ASP A 29 -13.57 17.35 -38.73
C ASP A 29 -13.80 18.85 -38.54
N VAL A 30 -12.77 19.58 -38.13
CA VAL A 30 -12.78 21.04 -38.02
C VAL A 30 -12.85 21.67 -39.41
N PHE A 31 -11.99 21.24 -40.34
CA PHE A 31 -11.97 21.78 -41.71
C PHE A 31 -13.26 21.49 -42.49
N THR A 32 -13.81 20.28 -42.40
CA THR A 32 -15.03 19.92 -43.14
C THR A 32 -16.30 20.63 -42.65
N ASN A 33 -16.36 21.01 -41.37
CA ASN A 33 -17.51 21.74 -40.81
C ASN A 33 -17.46 23.26 -41.06
N ILE A 34 -16.28 23.87 -41.11
CA ILE A 34 -16.12 25.30 -41.43
C ILE A 34 -16.67 25.62 -42.83
N LEU A 35 -16.36 24.77 -43.81
CA LEU A 35 -16.83 24.94 -45.21
C LEU A 35 -18.34 24.81 -45.39
N LYS A 36 -19.06 24.13 -44.48
CA LYS A 36 -20.49 23.83 -44.66
C LYS A 36 -21.45 24.77 -43.93
N ASN A 37 -21.04 25.49 -42.88
CA ASN A 37 -21.96 26.33 -42.07
C ASN A 37 -21.26 27.49 -41.30
N PRO A 38 -20.82 28.57 -41.99
CA PRO A 38 -20.06 29.66 -41.36
C PRO A 38 -20.84 30.40 -40.25
N PHE A 39 -22.14 30.66 -40.44
CA PHE A 39 -22.97 31.36 -39.44
C PHE A 39 -23.24 30.53 -38.17
N ARG A 40 -23.29 29.18 -38.28
CA ARG A 40 -23.45 28.30 -37.12
C ARG A 40 -22.17 28.31 -36.26
N PHE A 41 -21.01 28.41 -36.91
CA PHE A 41 -19.70 28.48 -36.25
C PHE A 41 -19.54 29.74 -35.38
N ALA A 42 -20.07 30.90 -35.79
CA ALA A 42 -20.02 32.12 -34.98
C ALA A 42 -20.79 31.97 -33.65
N LYS A 43 -22.01 31.43 -33.69
CA LYS A 43 -22.86 31.22 -32.50
C LYS A 43 -22.33 30.09 -31.60
N GLN A 44 -21.62 29.13 -32.17
CA GLN A 44 -21.00 28.01 -31.45
C GLN A 44 -19.63 28.40 -30.84
N LYS A 45 -18.83 29.23 -31.53
CA LYS A 45 -17.62 29.86 -30.97
C LYS A 45 -17.95 30.74 -29.78
N ALA A 46 -19.05 31.53 -29.80
CA ALA A 46 -19.44 32.31 -28.63
C ALA A 46 -19.61 31.42 -27.37
N LYS A 47 -20.15 30.21 -27.52
CA LYS A 47 -20.35 29.27 -26.41
C LYS A 47 -19.11 28.44 -26.04
N GLN A 48 -18.17 28.23 -26.96
CA GLN A 48 -16.86 27.60 -26.68
C GLN A 48 -15.80 28.57 -26.15
N VAL A 49 -15.78 29.82 -26.64
CA VAL A 49 -14.89 30.90 -26.15
C VAL A 49 -15.36 31.43 -24.79
N ALA A 50 -16.67 31.35 -24.49
CA ALA A 50 -17.18 31.52 -23.13
C ALA A 50 -16.61 30.50 -22.11
N GLY A 51 -15.99 29.41 -22.58
CA GLY A 51 -14.83 28.82 -21.88
C GLY A 51 -15.05 28.19 -20.51
N ILE A 52 -16.28 28.08 -19.99
CA ILE A 52 -16.58 27.43 -18.70
C ILE A 52 -16.56 25.90 -18.84
N GLY A 53 -15.46 25.37 -19.37
CA GLY A 53 -14.99 24.06 -18.92
C GLY A 53 -14.42 24.29 -17.52
N THR A 54 -15.09 23.75 -16.50
CA THR A 54 -14.67 23.91 -15.10
C THR A 54 -13.30 23.28 -14.92
N LYS A 55 -12.26 24.12 -14.95
CA LYS A 55 -10.91 23.78 -14.50
C LYS A 55 -10.99 23.57 -13.00
N GLU A 56 -11.05 22.32 -12.59
CA GLU A 56 -11.01 21.96 -11.19
C GLU A 56 -9.55 21.93 -10.75
N GLU A 57 -9.20 22.79 -9.79
CA GLU A 57 -7.84 22.87 -9.27
C GLU A 57 -7.63 21.86 -8.15
N PHE A 58 -6.82 20.85 -8.40
CA PHE A 58 -6.50 19.79 -7.45
C PHE A 58 -5.13 20.03 -6.80
N TRP A 59 -5.11 20.21 -5.49
CA TRP A 59 -3.88 20.32 -4.70
C TRP A 59 -3.42 18.93 -4.24
N ALA A 60 -2.45 18.37 -4.96
CA ALA A 60 -1.84 17.08 -4.65
C ALA A 60 -0.87 17.14 -3.45
N LEU A 61 -0.28 18.32 -3.20
CA LEU A 61 0.46 18.66 -1.97
C LEU A 61 0.11 20.11 -1.58
N ASN A 62 0.01 20.40 -0.28
CA ASN A 62 -0.44 21.70 0.21
C ASN A 62 0.19 22.06 1.58
N GLY A 63 1.43 22.56 1.57
CA GLY A 63 2.14 23.02 2.76
C GLY A 63 2.89 21.87 3.43
N VAL A 64 3.77 21.22 2.66
CA VAL A 64 4.61 20.13 3.15
C VAL A 64 5.93 20.68 3.66
N ASP A 65 6.21 20.45 4.93
CA ASP A 65 7.43 20.83 5.63
C ASP A 65 8.05 19.60 6.29
N ILE A 66 9.26 19.21 5.87
CA ILE A 66 9.95 17.98 6.32
C ILE A 66 11.45 18.23 6.42
N LYS A 67 12.10 17.73 7.47
CA LYS A 67 13.56 17.77 7.66
C LYS A 67 14.10 16.38 7.96
N ILE A 68 15.00 15.90 7.10
CA ILE A 68 15.61 14.55 7.18
C ILE A 68 17.13 14.70 7.31
N ASN A 69 17.77 13.90 8.15
CA ASN A 69 19.22 13.95 8.36
C ASN A 69 19.95 12.88 7.54
N LYS A 70 21.28 13.03 7.41
CA LYS A 70 22.10 12.01 6.75
C LYS A 70 22.08 10.71 7.57
N GLY A 71 21.86 9.58 6.90
CA GLY A 71 21.77 8.25 7.51
C GLY A 71 20.39 7.87 8.06
N ASP A 72 19.40 8.76 8.03
CA ASP A 72 18.02 8.42 8.40
C ASP A 72 17.38 7.48 7.35
N ILE A 73 16.68 6.44 7.81
CA ILE A 73 15.69 5.68 7.02
C ILE A 73 14.31 6.20 7.42
N ILE A 74 13.63 6.85 6.47
CA ILE A 74 12.35 7.53 6.67
C ILE A 74 11.25 6.79 5.91
N GLY A 75 10.20 6.38 6.61
CA GLY A 75 8.98 5.90 5.98
C GLY A 75 8.12 7.05 5.45
N VAL A 76 7.41 6.85 4.34
CA VAL A 76 6.33 7.74 3.88
C VAL A 76 5.08 6.89 3.64
N ILE A 77 4.12 7.04 4.55
CA ILE A 77 2.86 6.30 4.55
C ILE A 77 1.68 7.23 4.32
N GLY A 78 0.50 6.65 4.10
CA GLY A 78 -0.72 7.40 3.81
C GLY A 78 -1.55 6.77 2.70
N HIS A 79 -2.83 7.12 2.68
CA HIS A 79 -3.84 6.56 1.79
C HIS A 79 -3.52 6.75 0.29
N ASN A 80 -4.26 6.03 -0.56
CA ASN A 80 -4.27 6.30 -1.99
C ASN A 80 -4.76 7.73 -2.26
N GLY A 81 -4.06 8.44 -3.16
CA GLY A 81 -4.30 9.87 -3.38
C GLY A 81 -3.76 10.83 -2.31
N ALA A 82 -3.11 10.35 -1.24
CA ALA A 82 -2.58 11.23 -0.17
C ALA A 82 -1.42 12.15 -0.57
N GLY A 83 -0.83 11.96 -1.76
CA GLY A 83 0.25 12.79 -2.31
C GLY A 83 1.62 12.11 -2.41
N LYS A 84 1.79 10.88 -1.90
CA LYS A 84 3.08 10.15 -1.82
C LYS A 84 3.89 10.18 -3.13
N SER A 85 3.32 9.69 -4.23
CA SER A 85 4.00 9.66 -5.54
C SER A 85 4.20 11.07 -6.14
N THR A 86 3.43 12.08 -5.72
CA THR A 86 3.67 13.49 -6.11
C THR A 86 4.87 14.04 -5.37
N LEU A 87 5.00 13.77 -4.06
CA LEU A 87 6.17 14.14 -3.27
C LEU A 87 7.44 13.50 -3.85
N LEU A 88 7.41 12.20 -4.18
CA LEU A 88 8.54 11.55 -4.82
C LEU A 88 8.92 12.17 -6.17
N LYS A 89 7.95 12.45 -7.06
CA LYS A 89 8.20 13.11 -8.37
C LYS A 89 8.80 14.51 -8.25
N ILE A 90 8.54 15.21 -7.15
CA ILE A 90 9.15 16.52 -6.88
C ILE A 90 10.57 16.33 -6.31
N LEU A 91 10.77 15.37 -5.41
CA LEU A 91 12.09 15.04 -4.87
C LEU A 91 13.06 14.52 -5.94
N THR A 92 12.58 13.76 -6.94
CA THR A 92 13.41 13.34 -8.10
C THR A 92 13.62 14.44 -9.15
N GLY A 93 12.93 15.58 -9.05
CA GLY A 93 12.96 16.63 -10.07
C GLY A 93 12.17 16.32 -11.36
N ILE A 94 11.46 15.18 -11.43
CA ILE A 94 10.56 14.83 -12.56
C ILE A 94 9.46 15.88 -12.75
N THR A 95 9.05 16.57 -11.69
CA THR A 95 8.04 17.62 -11.76
C THR A 95 8.35 18.72 -10.75
N PRO A 96 8.44 20.01 -11.16
CA PRO A 96 8.68 21.09 -10.22
C PRO A 96 7.47 21.31 -9.28
N PRO A 97 7.69 21.83 -8.06
CA PRO A 97 6.59 22.27 -7.20
C PRO A 97 5.85 23.47 -7.83
N THR A 98 4.68 23.79 -7.30
CA THR A 98 3.94 25.02 -7.64
C THR A 98 4.38 26.18 -6.75
N GLU A 99 4.60 25.90 -5.46
CA GLU A 99 5.11 26.84 -4.46
C GLU A 99 6.02 26.08 -3.48
N GLY A 100 6.88 26.81 -2.77
CA GLY A 100 7.81 26.26 -1.76
C GLY A 100 9.21 25.97 -2.30
N GLU A 101 10.09 25.51 -1.42
CA GLU A 101 11.51 25.23 -1.70
C GLU A 101 11.90 23.83 -1.21
N ILE A 102 12.78 23.16 -1.95
CA ILE A 102 13.45 21.93 -1.53
C ILE A 102 14.96 22.15 -1.63
N THR A 103 15.66 21.99 -0.50
CA THR A 103 17.12 21.90 -0.48
C THR A 103 17.53 20.43 -0.28
N MET A 104 18.24 19.86 -1.25
CA MET A 104 18.85 18.53 -1.14
C MET A 104 20.37 18.64 -1.20
N ARG A 105 21.07 17.86 -0.37
CA ARG A 105 22.52 17.98 -0.17
C ARG A 105 23.19 16.63 -0.41
N GLY A 106 23.50 16.34 -1.68
CA GLY A 106 24.11 15.10 -2.13
C GLY A 106 23.49 14.58 -3.42
N ARG A 107 23.97 13.43 -3.91
CA ARG A 107 23.43 12.78 -5.10
C ARG A 107 22.19 11.97 -4.76
N ILE A 108 21.10 12.20 -5.48
CA ILE A 108 19.86 11.44 -5.35
C ILE A 108 19.82 10.26 -6.34
N ALA A 109 19.22 9.17 -5.88
CA ALA A 109 18.85 8.00 -6.66
C ALA A 109 17.37 7.68 -6.41
N SER A 110 16.71 7.03 -7.37
CA SER A 110 15.34 6.55 -7.19
C SER A 110 15.12 5.17 -7.79
N LEU A 111 14.41 4.32 -7.04
CA LEU A 111 13.90 3.02 -7.49
C LEU A 111 12.45 3.10 -8.02
N LEU A 112 11.91 4.31 -8.22
CA LEU A 112 10.63 4.55 -8.89
C LEU A 112 10.55 3.92 -10.30
N GLU A 113 11.71 3.74 -10.93
CA GLU A 113 11.84 3.42 -12.34
C GLU A 113 12.80 2.23 -12.55
N VAL A 114 12.81 1.25 -11.64
CA VAL A 114 13.68 0.06 -11.77
C VAL A 114 13.41 -0.66 -13.10
N GLY A 115 14.42 -0.61 -13.99
CA GLY A 115 14.36 -1.20 -15.32
C GLY A 115 14.00 -0.23 -16.45
N THR A 116 13.78 1.07 -16.19
CA THR A 116 13.81 2.06 -17.27
C THR A 116 15.25 2.23 -17.80
N GLY A 117 15.38 2.48 -19.10
CA GLY A 117 16.69 2.56 -19.74
C GLY A 117 17.39 1.22 -19.98
N PHE A 118 16.77 0.07 -19.66
CA PHE A 118 17.18 -1.20 -20.24
C PHE A 118 16.79 -1.23 -21.74
N HIS A 119 17.66 -1.76 -22.57
CA HIS A 119 17.45 -1.91 -24.01
C HIS A 119 17.19 -3.40 -24.36
N PRO A 120 16.03 -3.77 -24.93
CA PRO A 120 15.63 -5.17 -25.14
C PRO A 120 16.61 -6.02 -25.95
N GLU A 121 17.27 -5.40 -26.95
CA GLU A 121 18.24 -6.07 -27.83
C GLU A 121 19.63 -6.23 -27.21
N LEU A 122 19.94 -5.53 -26.11
CA LEU A 122 21.24 -5.63 -25.44
C LEU A 122 21.25 -6.77 -24.43
N THR A 123 22.43 -7.36 -24.22
CA THR A 123 22.67 -8.39 -23.21
C THR A 123 22.47 -7.88 -21.78
N GLY A 124 22.32 -8.78 -20.81
CA GLY A 124 22.34 -8.40 -19.40
C GLY A 124 23.60 -7.61 -19.01
N ARG A 125 24.77 -8.02 -19.52
CA ARG A 125 26.05 -7.34 -19.32
C ARG A 125 26.00 -5.89 -19.81
N GLU A 126 25.59 -5.67 -21.05
CA GLU A 126 25.49 -4.33 -21.63
C GLU A 126 24.45 -3.47 -20.93
N ASN A 127 23.34 -4.06 -20.48
CA ASN A 127 22.32 -3.38 -19.69
C ASN A 127 22.82 -2.94 -18.31
N ILE A 128 23.72 -3.69 -17.64
CA ILE A 128 24.39 -3.22 -16.41
C ILE A 128 25.17 -1.93 -16.69
N PHE A 129 25.91 -1.86 -17.81
CA PHE A 129 26.66 -0.65 -18.18
C PHE A 129 25.75 0.52 -18.58
N LEU A 130 24.73 0.26 -19.40
CA LEU A 130 23.78 1.29 -19.86
C LEU A 130 22.96 1.86 -18.70
N ASN A 131 22.29 1.00 -17.93
CA ASN A 131 21.45 1.44 -16.82
C ASN A 131 22.29 2.03 -15.67
N GLY A 132 23.47 1.46 -15.38
CA GLY A 132 24.41 2.07 -14.44
C GLY A 132 24.78 3.50 -14.83
N ALA A 133 25.07 3.76 -16.12
CA ALA A 133 25.38 5.09 -16.62
C ALA A 133 24.16 6.04 -16.61
N ILE A 134 22.95 5.55 -16.91
CA ILE A 134 21.69 6.32 -16.82
C ILE A 134 21.40 6.74 -15.37
N LEU A 135 21.65 5.85 -14.41
CA LEU A 135 21.60 6.13 -12.98
C LEU A 135 22.80 7.01 -12.51
N GLY A 136 23.70 7.39 -13.41
CA GLY A 136 24.82 8.32 -13.20
C GLY A 136 26.11 7.68 -12.68
N MET A 137 26.22 6.35 -12.63
CA MET A 137 27.46 5.67 -12.20
C MET A 137 28.56 5.91 -13.23
N THR A 138 29.79 6.19 -12.78
CA THR A 138 30.93 6.25 -13.70
C THR A 138 31.29 4.85 -14.20
N LYS A 139 31.88 4.74 -15.40
CA LYS A 139 32.35 3.44 -15.94
C LYS A 139 33.29 2.71 -14.96
N LYS A 140 34.07 3.44 -14.15
CA LYS A 140 34.95 2.88 -13.12
C LYS A 140 34.16 2.27 -11.95
N GLU A 141 33.12 2.94 -11.46
CA GLU A 141 32.20 2.39 -10.45
C GLU A 141 31.51 1.12 -10.94
N ILE A 142 31.00 1.13 -12.18
CA ILE A 142 30.31 -0.02 -12.77
C ILE A 142 31.25 -1.22 -12.85
N VAL A 143 32.46 -1.05 -13.40
CA VAL A 143 33.47 -2.14 -13.46
C VAL A 143 33.81 -2.66 -12.07
N ARG A 144 34.04 -1.78 -11.08
CA ARG A 144 34.38 -2.17 -9.70
C ARG A 144 33.27 -2.95 -9.00
N LYS A 145 32.00 -2.75 -9.38
CA LYS A 145 30.83 -3.39 -8.77
C LYS A 145 30.21 -4.49 -9.63
N PHE A 146 30.69 -4.71 -10.83
CA PHE A 146 30.09 -5.59 -11.83
C PHE A 146 29.80 -6.98 -11.28
N ASP A 147 30.80 -7.65 -10.71
CA ASP A 147 30.64 -9.02 -10.18
C ASP A 147 29.68 -9.07 -8.98
N LYS A 148 29.61 -8.00 -8.17
CA LYS A 148 28.66 -7.89 -7.06
C LYS A 148 27.22 -7.71 -7.55
N ILE A 149 27.02 -6.89 -8.57
CA ILE A 149 25.71 -6.69 -9.24
C ILE A 149 25.23 -8.02 -9.82
N VAL A 150 26.11 -8.72 -10.54
CA VAL A 150 25.83 -10.03 -11.14
C VAL A 150 25.48 -11.05 -10.06
N ALA A 151 26.32 -11.25 -9.06
CA ALA A 151 26.09 -12.21 -7.96
C ALA A 151 24.84 -11.91 -7.11
N PHE A 152 24.47 -10.63 -6.97
CA PHE A 152 23.25 -10.24 -6.27
C PHE A 152 21.99 -10.60 -7.09
N SER A 153 22.05 -10.40 -8.41
CA SER A 153 20.93 -10.62 -9.33
C SER A 153 20.55 -12.10 -9.54
N GLY A 154 21.51 -13.02 -9.41
CA GLY A 154 21.30 -14.44 -9.71
C GLY A 154 20.96 -14.71 -11.18
N VAL A 155 21.57 -13.96 -12.12
CA VAL A 155 21.38 -14.13 -13.58
C VAL A 155 22.69 -14.50 -14.31
N GLU A 156 23.71 -14.96 -13.59
CA GLU A 156 25.07 -15.26 -14.07
C GLU A 156 25.07 -16.04 -15.39
N LYS A 157 24.27 -17.11 -15.44
CA LYS A 157 24.16 -18.02 -16.60
C LYS A 157 23.55 -17.39 -17.84
N PHE A 158 22.83 -16.28 -17.69
CA PHE A 158 22.09 -15.59 -18.75
C PHE A 158 22.67 -14.22 -19.09
N LEU A 159 23.75 -13.82 -18.42
CA LEU A 159 24.33 -12.48 -18.46
C LEU A 159 24.65 -11.97 -19.88
N ASP A 160 25.05 -12.87 -20.76
CA ASP A 160 25.38 -12.59 -22.16
C ASP A 160 24.21 -12.91 -23.14
N THR A 161 22.99 -13.08 -22.61
CA THR A 161 21.74 -13.22 -23.39
C THR A 161 21.01 -11.87 -23.46
N PRO A 162 20.41 -11.48 -24.61
CA PRO A 162 19.59 -10.27 -24.71
C PRO A 162 18.42 -10.24 -23.73
N VAL A 163 18.19 -9.11 -23.05
CA VAL A 163 17.22 -9.03 -21.95
C VAL A 163 15.76 -9.21 -22.39
N LYS A 164 15.44 -9.12 -23.68
CA LYS A 164 14.12 -9.52 -24.22
C LYS A 164 13.79 -11.00 -24.04
N TYR A 165 14.78 -11.85 -23.79
CA TYR A 165 14.60 -13.28 -23.48
C TYR A 165 14.61 -13.58 -21.97
N TYR A 166 14.77 -12.56 -21.11
CA TYR A 166 14.70 -12.75 -19.67
C TYR A 166 13.25 -12.98 -19.24
N SER A 167 13.05 -13.79 -18.20
CA SER A 167 11.78 -13.76 -17.46
C SER A 167 11.59 -12.39 -16.78
N SER A 168 10.35 -12.01 -16.50
CA SER A 168 10.04 -10.79 -15.75
C SER A 168 10.80 -10.72 -14.42
N GLY A 169 10.93 -11.85 -13.71
CA GLY A 169 11.75 -11.97 -12.50
C GLY A 169 13.23 -11.67 -12.77
N MET A 170 13.85 -12.30 -13.76
CA MET A 170 15.26 -12.04 -14.11
C MET A 170 15.51 -10.58 -14.49
N TYR A 171 14.61 -9.98 -15.28
CA TYR A 171 14.68 -8.59 -15.70
C TYR A 171 14.71 -7.65 -14.50
N VAL A 172 13.73 -7.78 -13.59
CA VAL A 172 13.62 -6.89 -12.43
C VAL A 172 14.72 -7.16 -11.40
N ARG A 173 15.11 -8.43 -11.17
CA ARG A 173 16.25 -8.73 -10.29
C ARG A 173 17.52 -8.07 -10.79
N LEU A 174 17.82 -8.13 -12.09
CA LEU A 174 19.01 -7.47 -12.65
C LEU A 174 18.94 -5.95 -12.51
N ALA A 175 17.81 -5.34 -12.90
CA ALA A 175 17.64 -3.89 -12.80
C ALA A 175 17.75 -3.37 -11.35
N PHE A 176 17.15 -4.07 -10.39
CA PHE A 176 17.26 -3.75 -8.97
C PHE A 176 18.71 -3.90 -8.49
N SER A 177 19.41 -4.95 -8.94
CA SER A 177 20.81 -5.21 -8.55
C SER A 177 21.75 -4.08 -8.95
N VAL A 178 21.57 -3.50 -10.15
CA VAL A 178 22.34 -2.32 -10.59
C VAL A 178 22.05 -1.14 -9.66
N ALA A 179 20.77 -0.83 -9.43
CA ALA A 179 20.36 0.35 -8.67
C ALA A 179 20.71 0.26 -7.17
N ALA A 180 20.65 -0.93 -6.57
CA ALA A 180 21.09 -1.19 -5.19
C ALA A 180 22.61 -1.00 -5.00
N HIS A 181 23.41 -1.19 -6.05
CA HIS A 181 24.86 -1.02 -6.03
C HIS A 181 25.34 0.37 -6.47
N MET A 182 24.45 1.25 -6.95
CA MET A 182 24.79 2.66 -7.19
C MET A 182 25.19 3.36 -5.88
N GLU A 183 26.27 4.14 -5.92
CA GLU A 183 26.61 5.12 -4.88
C GLU A 183 25.71 6.36 -5.00
N SER A 184 24.92 6.65 -3.97
CA SER A 184 24.17 7.90 -3.82
C SER A 184 24.04 8.26 -2.34
N ASP A 185 23.93 9.55 -2.02
CA ASP A 185 23.72 9.99 -0.63
C ASP A 185 22.27 9.80 -0.18
N ILE A 186 21.33 9.94 -1.12
CA ILE A 186 19.89 9.80 -0.92
C ILE A 186 19.38 8.71 -1.87
N LEU A 187 18.59 7.77 -1.36
CA LEU A 187 17.88 6.76 -2.15
C LEU A 187 16.37 6.85 -1.88
N LEU A 188 15.59 7.14 -2.92
CA LEU A 188 14.13 7.03 -2.87
C LEU A 188 13.70 5.64 -3.31
N VAL A 189 12.83 5.00 -2.53
CA VAL A 189 12.29 3.68 -2.79
C VAL A 189 10.78 3.77 -2.78
N ASP A 190 10.13 3.45 -3.90
CA ASP A 190 8.67 3.28 -3.93
C ASP A 190 8.33 1.78 -3.82
N GLU A 191 7.03 1.46 -3.78
CA GLU A 191 6.40 0.15 -3.51
C GLU A 191 6.93 -1.07 -4.31
N VAL A 192 7.78 -0.80 -5.31
CA VAL A 192 8.65 -1.70 -6.08
C VAL A 192 9.55 -2.62 -5.22
N LEU A 193 9.60 -2.51 -3.89
CA LEU A 193 10.18 -3.58 -3.06
C LEU A 193 9.44 -4.93 -3.17
N ALA A 194 8.21 -4.94 -3.69
CA ALA A 194 7.41 -6.15 -3.86
C ALA A 194 7.77 -7.01 -5.10
N VAL A 195 8.70 -6.60 -5.97
CA VAL A 195 9.09 -7.39 -7.15
C VAL A 195 10.29 -8.30 -6.91
N GLY A 196 10.17 -9.54 -7.38
CA GLY A 196 11.10 -10.64 -7.14
C GLY A 196 10.48 -11.72 -6.26
N ASP A 197 11.19 -12.83 -6.11
CA ASP A 197 10.88 -13.89 -5.14
C ASP A 197 11.19 -13.42 -3.69
N ALA A 198 10.65 -14.13 -2.69
CA ALA A 198 10.79 -13.75 -1.27
C ALA A 198 12.26 -13.74 -0.80
N ASP A 199 13.11 -14.62 -1.35
CA ASP A 199 14.54 -14.65 -1.06
C ASP A 199 15.25 -13.42 -1.63
N PHE A 200 14.90 -13.00 -2.85
CA PHE A 200 15.41 -11.76 -3.43
C PHE A 200 14.93 -10.53 -2.65
N GLN A 201 13.65 -10.46 -2.26
CA GLN A 201 13.15 -9.37 -1.39
C GLN A 201 13.95 -9.30 -0.08
N LYS A 202 14.23 -10.43 0.56
CA LYS A 202 15.08 -10.50 1.77
C LYS A 202 16.50 -10.01 1.53
N LYS A 203 17.12 -10.34 0.38
CA LYS A 203 18.42 -9.79 -0.04
C LYS A 203 18.36 -8.27 -0.22
N CYS A 204 17.32 -7.75 -0.87
CA CYS A 204 17.12 -6.30 -1.09
C CYS A 204 17.03 -5.53 0.23
N LEU A 205 16.24 -6.04 1.18
CA LEU A 205 16.06 -5.46 2.51
C LEU A 205 17.37 -5.43 3.29
N GLY A 206 18.07 -6.58 3.39
CA GLY A 206 19.37 -6.65 4.06
C GLY A 206 20.41 -5.75 3.41
N LYS A 207 20.39 -5.58 2.08
CA LYS A 207 21.31 -4.67 1.39
C LYS A 207 21.01 -3.19 1.69
N MET A 208 19.74 -2.82 1.87
CA MET A 208 19.36 -1.46 2.27
C MET A 208 19.83 -1.14 3.69
N GLU A 209 19.67 -2.07 4.63
CA GLU A 209 20.22 -1.94 5.98
C GLU A 209 21.75 -1.83 5.97
N GLU A 210 22.44 -2.68 5.20
CA GLU A 210 23.91 -2.67 5.04
C GLU A 210 24.43 -1.30 4.55
N VAL A 211 23.87 -0.75 3.46
CA VAL A 211 24.37 0.53 2.91
C VAL A 211 24.04 1.73 3.80
N THR A 212 22.94 1.72 4.55
CA THR A 212 22.69 2.76 5.55
C THR A 212 23.69 2.67 6.71
N GLN A 213 23.92 1.47 7.26
CA GLN A 213 24.81 1.28 8.41
C GLN A 213 26.28 1.52 8.07
N ALA A 214 26.76 1.05 6.91
CA ALA A 214 28.16 1.13 6.50
C ALA A 214 28.52 2.44 5.78
N GLU A 215 27.63 2.97 4.93
CA GLU A 215 27.92 4.12 4.05
C GLU A 215 27.21 5.41 4.52
N GLY A 216 26.34 5.34 5.53
CA GLY A 216 25.59 6.50 6.05
C GLY A 216 24.54 7.04 5.06
N ARG A 217 24.04 6.17 4.18
CA ARG A 217 23.07 6.50 3.11
C ARG A 217 21.68 6.77 3.69
N THR A 218 21.07 7.89 3.29
CA THR A 218 19.69 8.23 3.63
C THR A 218 18.72 7.53 2.70
N ILE A 219 17.67 6.92 3.24
CA ILE A 219 16.64 6.22 2.47
C ILE A 219 15.27 6.83 2.78
N LEU A 220 14.49 7.12 1.74
CA LEU A 220 13.05 7.41 1.87
C LEU A 220 12.29 6.23 1.28
N LEU A 221 11.59 5.49 2.12
CA LEU A 221 10.82 4.32 1.75
C LEU A 221 9.33 4.65 1.73
N VAL A 222 8.70 4.52 0.56
CA VAL A 222 7.26 4.65 0.38
C VAL A 222 6.67 3.26 0.22
N SER A 223 5.73 2.91 1.09
CA SER A 223 5.10 1.58 1.07
C SER A 223 3.74 1.60 1.76
N HIS A 224 2.87 0.70 1.32
CA HIS A 224 1.66 0.32 2.06
C HIS A 224 1.88 -0.88 2.99
N ASN A 225 3.06 -1.50 3.00
CA ASN A 225 3.41 -2.58 3.92
C ASN A 225 3.92 -2.00 5.24
N MET A 226 3.06 -1.97 6.27
CA MET A 226 3.41 -1.38 7.57
C MET A 226 4.50 -2.18 8.30
N GLY A 227 4.61 -3.49 8.13
CA GLY A 227 5.72 -4.26 8.71
C GLY A 227 7.10 -3.94 8.13
N ALA A 228 7.17 -3.68 6.82
CA ALA A 228 8.41 -3.22 6.19
C ALA A 228 8.79 -1.83 6.73
N ILE A 229 7.82 -0.92 6.86
CA ILE A 229 8.02 0.40 7.46
C ILE A 229 8.47 0.27 8.92
N GLN A 230 7.78 -0.50 9.75
CA GLN A 230 8.09 -0.70 11.17
C GLN A 230 9.47 -1.34 11.41
N ARG A 231 9.90 -2.27 10.55
CA ARG A 231 11.21 -2.93 10.67
C ARG A 231 12.37 -2.03 10.24
N LEU A 232 12.19 -1.26 9.16
CA LEU A 232 13.29 -0.54 8.50
C LEU A 232 13.39 0.93 8.92
N CYS A 233 12.26 1.58 9.17
CA CYS A 233 12.17 3.01 9.39
C CYS A 233 12.16 3.30 10.89
N LYS A 234 13.02 4.22 11.34
CA LYS A 234 12.95 4.75 12.71
C LYS A 234 11.95 5.90 12.79
N LYS A 235 11.88 6.73 11.76
CA LYS A 235 10.90 7.82 11.65
C LYS A 235 10.04 7.66 10.41
N THR A 236 8.80 8.11 10.50
CA THR A 236 7.85 8.00 9.40
C THR A 236 7.00 9.26 9.25
N VAL A 237 6.75 9.63 7.99
CA VAL A 237 5.89 10.74 7.56
C VAL A 237 4.53 10.15 7.18
N LEU A 238 3.47 10.59 7.86
CA LEU A 238 2.09 10.30 7.50
C LEU A 238 1.54 11.43 6.61
N LEU A 239 1.25 11.12 5.35
CA LEU A 239 0.56 12.03 4.44
C LEU A 239 -0.95 11.75 4.41
N ASN A 240 -1.75 12.81 4.44
CA ASN A 240 -3.20 12.76 4.19
C ASN A 240 -3.61 13.96 3.33
N LYS A 241 -4.31 13.73 2.22
CA LYS A 241 -4.82 14.76 1.28
C LYS A 241 -3.80 15.88 0.97
N GLY A 242 -2.56 15.50 0.69
CA GLY A 242 -1.47 16.41 0.34
C GLY A 242 -0.79 17.14 1.50
N LYS A 243 -1.14 16.84 2.76
CA LYS A 243 -0.54 17.44 3.96
C LYS A 243 0.20 16.40 4.79
N VAL A 244 1.23 16.83 5.51
CA VAL A 244 1.83 16.04 6.59
C VAL A 244 0.91 16.14 7.81
N VAL A 245 0.37 15.00 8.26
CA VAL A 245 -0.43 14.91 9.49
C VAL A 245 0.45 14.59 10.68
N PHE A 246 1.45 13.74 10.47
CA PHE A 246 2.40 13.33 11.50
C PHE A 246 3.80 13.14 10.89
N TYR A 247 4.84 13.51 11.64
CA TYR A 247 6.23 13.16 11.34
C TYR A 247 6.99 13.01 12.66
N GLY A 248 7.34 11.77 12.99
CA GLY A 248 7.86 11.40 14.30
C GLY A 248 8.32 9.94 14.33
N ASP A 249 8.17 9.28 15.47
CA ASP A 249 8.47 7.85 15.60
C ASP A 249 7.61 7.00 14.66
N THR A 250 8.14 5.88 14.18
CA THR A 250 7.41 5.04 13.21
C THR A 250 6.25 4.28 13.84
N LYS A 251 6.32 3.88 15.11
CA LYS A 251 5.21 3.23 15.80
C LYS A 251 4.04 4.21 15.97
N GLU A 252 4.33 5.41 16.47
CA GLU A 252 3.35 6.51 16.60
C GLU A 252 2.75 6.90 15.24
N ALA A 253 3.55 6.92 14.16
CA ALA A 253 3.06 7.21 12.82
C ALA A 253 2.11 6.13 12.28
N ILE A 254 2.38 4.86 12.57
CA ILE A 254 1.53 3.72 12.19
C ILE A 254 0.24 3.73 13.02
N GLU A 255 0.34 3.94 14.33
CA GLU A 255 -0.82 4.15 15.22
C GLU A 255 -1.69 5.31 14.69
N CYS A 256 -1.10 6.47 14.39
CA CYS A 256 -1.81 7.60 13.77
C CYS A 256 -2.39 7.27 12.39
N TYR A 257 -1.78 6.38 11.60
CA TYR A 257 -2.29 5.97 10.30
C TYR A 257 -3.53 5.08 10.46
N LEU A 258 -3.47 4.10 11.37
CA LEU A 258 -4.55 3.19 11.71
C LEU A 258 -5.71 3.93 12.39
N ASP A 259 -5.41 4.84 13.33
CA ASP A 259 -6.36 5.79 13.92
C ASP A 259 -6.92 6.78 12.90
N ASN A 260 -6.30 6.97 11.73
CA ASN A 260 -6.86 7.75 10.62
C ASN A 260 -7.65 6.89 9.62
N GLU A 261 -7.32 5.61 9.46
CA GLU A 261 -8.24 4.64 8.86
C GLU A 261 -9.51 4.57 9.71
N ASP A 262 -9.40 4.57 11.04
CA ASP A 262 -10.55 4.74 11.94
C ASP A 262 -11.02 6.21 12.08
N ALA A 263 -10.25 7.26 11.76
CA ALA A 263 -10.84 8.62 11.59
C ALA A 263 -11.79 8.70 10.39
N VAL A 264 -11.80 7.66 9.56
CA VAL A 264 -12.72 7.43 8.44
C VAL A 264 -13.67 6.24 8.70
N SER A 265 -13.29 5.28 9.57
CA SER A 265 -14.03 4.03 9.88
C SER A 265 -14.68 3.95 11.27
N SER A 266 -14.34 4.88 12.18
CA SER A 266 -14.89 5.08 13.54
C SER A 266 -15.87 6.25 13.61
N ASN A 267 -16.53 6.54 12.50
CA ASN A 267 -17.95 6.79 12.66
C ASN A 267 -18.66 5.44 12.81
N SER A 268 -19.52 5.38 13.82
CA SER A 268 -20.68 4.47 13.93
C SER A 268 -21.71 4.68 12.81
N LYS A 269 -21.24 4.81 11.55
CA LYS A 269 -22.01 5.10 10.32
C LYS A 269 -21.50 4.33 9.10
N LEU A 270 -20.70 3.27 9.30
CA LEU A 270 -20.33 2.33 8.22
C LEU A 270 -21.41 1.28 7.95
N PHE A 271 -22.38 1.13 8.86
CA PHE A 271 -23.54 0.26 8.70
C PHE A 271 -24.84 1.07 8.61
N PRO A 272 -25.82 0.66 7.76
CA PRO A 272 -25.77 -0.51 6.89
C PRO A 272 -24.81 -0.35 5.69
N ALA A 273 -23.94 -1.33 5.48
CA ALA A 273 -23.06 -1.41 4.32
C ALA A 273 -23.80 -2.18 3.21
N VAL A 274 -24.18 -1.48 2.13
CA VAL A 274 -25.07 -2.03 1.10
C VAL A 274 -24.28 -2.45 -0.14
N ALA A 275 -24.42 -3.72 -0.54
CA ALA A 275 -23.99 -4.25 -1.83
C ALA A 275 -25.19 -4.77 -2.65
N LYS A 276 -24.92 -5.32 -3.84
CA LYS A 276 -25.96 -5.70 -4.81
C LYS A 276 -27.00 -6.71 -4.27
N ASP A 277 -26.53 -7.73 -3.54
CA ASP A 277 -27.39 -8.83 -3.05
C ASP A 277 -27.41 -8.94 -1.52
N VAL A 278 -26.53 -8.22 -0.82
CA VAL A 278 -26.24 -8.37 0.61
C VAL A 278 -26.08 -6.99 1.26
N ILE A 279 -26.60 -6.84 2.48
CA ILE A 279 -26.41 -5.67 3.34
C ILE A 279 -25.78 -6.16 4.65
N ILE A 280 -24.71 -5.52 5.14
CA ILE A 280 -24.18 -5.77 6.49
C ILE A 280 -24.74 -4.71 7.43
N ASN A 281 -25.38 -5.13 8.52
CA ASN A 281 -26.08 -4.27 9.49
C ASN A 281 -25.26 -4.03 10.76
N ASP A 282 -24.43 -4.99 11.18
CA ASP A 282 -23.39 -4.77 12.19
C ASP A 282 -22.24 -5.76 11.99
N PHE A 283 -21.06 -5.34 12.45
CA PHE A 283 -19.91 -6.22 12.67
C PHE A 283 -19.32 -5.85 14.03
N SER A 284 -19.37 -6.80 14.96
CA SER A 284 -19.10 -6.55 16.37
C SER A 284 -18.30 -7.68 17.00
N ILE A 285 -17.59 -7.32 18.07
CA ILE A 285 -16.86 -8.24 18.92
C ILE A 285 -17.37 -8.01 20.35
N HIS A 286 -17.64 -9.12 21.04
CA HIS A 286 -18.21 -9.14 22.39
C HIS A 286 -17.42 -10.07 23.29
N GLN A 287 -17.27 -9.70 24.56
CA GLN A 287 -16.73 -10.58 25.58
C GLN A 287 -17.53 -10.41 26.87
N ASP A 288 -17.80 -11.52 27.56
CA ASP A 288 -18.68 -11.57 28.73
C ASP A 288 -20.03 -10.82 28.50
N GLY A 289 -20.60 -10.98 27.29
CA GLY A 289 -21.85 -10.35 26.85
C GLY A 289 -21.76 -8.86 26.49
N THR A 290 -20.59 -8.23 26.60
CA THR A 290 -20.40 -6.79 26.39
C THR A 290 -19.63 -6.52 25.09
N ARG A 291 -20.13 -5.62 24.23
CA ARG A 291 -19.41 -5.17 23.03
C ARG A 291 -18.12 -4.46 23.42
N THR A 292 -16.98 -4.94 22.95
CA THR A 292 -15.65 -4.43 23.34
C THR A 292 -14.64 -4.54 22.21
N ASN A 293 -13.68 -3.62 22.20
CA ASN A 293 -12.46 -3.72 21.38
C ASN A 293 -11.25 -4.17 22.21
N TYR A 294 -11.39 -4.32 23.53
CA TYR A 294 -10.34 -4.83 24.42
C TYR A 294 -10.71 -6.24 24.89
N ILE A 295 -9.80 -7.19 24.71
CA ILE A 295 -10.04 -8.62 24.97
C ILE A 295 -9.16 -9.13 26.12
N ASP A 296 -9.80 -9.65 27.15
CA ASP A 296 -9.21 -10.54 28.16
C ASP A 296 -8.82 -11.87 27.48
N ASN A 297 -7.52 -12.12 27.32
CA ASN A 297 -7.01 -13.25 26.55
C ASN A 297 -7.03 -14.57 27.36
N ASP A 298 -7.32 -14.53 28.66
CA ASP A 298 -7.59 -15.74 29.45
C ASP A 298 -8.98 -16.34 29.13
N LYS A 299 -9.86 -15.62 28.42
CA LYS A 299 -11.22 -16.03 28.07
C LYS A 299 -11.46 -16.05 26.55
N PRO A 300 -12.42 -16.86 26.06
CA PRO A 300 -12.88 -16.72 24.68
C PRO A 300 -13.65 -15.40 24.50
N PHE A 301 -13.88 -15.03 23.24
CA PHE A 301 -14.72 -13.89 22.87
C PHE A 301 -15.57 -14.24 21.64
N GLU A 302 -16.56 -13.43 21.34
CA GLU A 302 -17.52 -13.67 20.28
C GLU A 302 -17.36 -12.65 19.17
N VAL A 303 -17.44 -13.11 17.92
CA VAL A 303 -17.48 -12.28 16.72
C VAL A 303 -18.87 -12.43 16.10
N THR A 304 -19.57 -11.32 15.89
CA THR A 304 -20.94 -11.27 15.39
C THR A 304 -21.03 -10.44 14.12
N ILE A 305 -21.66 -11.01 13.10
CA ILE A 305 -21.96 -10.37 11.81
C ILE A 305 -23.48 -10.42 11.61
N ASP A 306 -24.13 -9.26 11.65
CA ASP A 306 -25.55 -9.13 11.32
C ASP A 306 -25.67 -8.69 9.85
N PHE A 307 -26.45 -9.41 9.04
CA PHE A 307 -26.57 -9.13 7.61
C PHE A 307 -27.96 -9.47 7.05
N GLU A 308 -28.35 -8.78 5.98
CA GLU A 308 -29.54 -9.07 5.19
C GLU A 308 -29.14 -9.62 3.82
N THR A 309 -29.85 -10.63 3.36
CA THR A 309 -29.76 -11.16 1.99
C THR A 309 -31.02 -10.79 1.23
N LEU A 310 -30.87 -10.09 0.10
CA LEU A 310 -32.00 -9.50 -0.66
C LEU A 310 -32.74 -10.53 -1.53
N ARG A 311 -32.10 -11.68 -1.76
CA ARG A 311 -32.60 -12.88 -2.46
C ARG A 311 -31.98 -14.12 -1.86
N ASP A 312 -32.48 -15.30 -2.24
CA ASP A 312 -31.78 -16.56 -1.97
C ASP A 312 -30.40 -16.57 -2.64
N LEU A 313 -29.38 -17.00 -1.90
CA LEU A 313 -28.00 -17.12 -2.34
C LEU A 313 -27.50 -18.55 -2.14
N GLU A 314 -26.75 -19.03 -3.13
CA GLU A 314 -26.02 -20.30 -3.13
C GLU A 314 -24.53 -19.98 -3.25
N LEU A 315 -23.66 -20.83 -2.69
CA LEU A 315 -22.21 -20.61 -2.64
C LEU A 315 -21.80 -19.27 -1.98
N PHE A 316 -22.63 -18.78 -1.05
CA PHE A 316 -22.39 -17.55 -0.28
C PHE A 316 -21.43 -17.79 0.87
N ARG A 317 -20.47 -16.87 1.04
CA ARG A 317 -19.36 -16.99 1.98
C ARG A 317 -19.26 -15.76 2.84
N VAL A 318 -19.61 -15.90 4.12
CA VAL A 318 -19.49 -14.86 5.14
C VAL A 318 -18.54 -15.29 6.26
N GLY A 319 -17.78 -14.35 6.81
CA GLY A 319 -16.90 -14.56 7.96
C GLY A 319 -15.85 -13.46 8.10
N PHE A 320 -14.65 -13.80 8.56
CA PHE A 320 -13.56 -12.85 8.72
C PHE A 320 -12.17 -13.43 8.41
N PHE A 321 -11.23 -12.52 8.18
CA PHE A 321 -9.79 -12.73 8.30
C PHE A 321 -9.29 -12.05 9.58
N VAL A 322 -8.27 -12.60 10.23
CA VAL A 322 -7.55 -11.92 11.31
C VAL A 322 -6.16 -11.56 10.82
N ARG A 323 -5.78 -10.29 10.95
CA ARG A 323 -4.43 -9.80 10.64
C ARG A 323 -3.74 -9.22 11.87
N ASN A 324 -2.42 -9.34 11.94
CA ASN A 324 -1.61 -8.63 12.93
C ASN A 324 -1.51 -7.12 12.57
N ALA A 325 -0.97 -6.30 13.48
CA ALA A 325 -0.69 -4.88 13.24
C ALA A 325 0.28 -4.58 12.06
N ILE A 326 0.98 -5.60 11.56
CA ILE A 326 1.91 -5.54 10.43
C ILE A 326 1.19 -5.74 9.08
N GLY A 327 0.00 -6.35 9.10
CA GLY A 327 -0.85 -6.66 7.94
C GLY A 327 -0.85 -8.12 7.50
N ASP A 328 -0.05 -9.00 8.13
CA ASP A 328 -0.02 -10.43 7.82
C ASP A 328 -1.33 -11.10 8.25
N THR A 329 -1.88 -11.97 7.39
CA THR A 329 -3.07 -12.76 7.74
C THR A 329 -2.67 -13.97 8.58
N LEU A 330 -3.13 -14.01 9.83
CA LEU A 330 -2.86 -15.08 10.78
C LEU A 330 -3.86 -16.23 10.67
N THR A 331 -5.13 -15.91 10.37
CA THR A 331 -6.19 -16.90 10.17
C THR A 331 -7.34 -16.34 9.35
N ARG A 332 -8.18 -17.26 8.86
CA ARG A 332 -9.45 -17.02 8.17
C ARG A 332 -10.47 -17.98 8.79
N SER A 333 -11.68 -17.50 9.03
CA SER A 333 -12.82 -18.33 9.44
C SER A 333 -14.06 -17.86 8.69
N LEU A 334 -14.61 -18.72 7.83
CA LEU A 334 -15.90 -18.52 7.18
C LEU A 334 -16.92 -19.55 7.64
N ALA A 335 -18.20 -19.18 7.61
CA ALA A 335 -19.30 -20.00 8.10
C ALA A 335 -19.37 -21.41 7.49
N ALA A 336 -18.93 -21.56 6.24
CA ALA A 336 -18.99 -22.82 5.51
C ALA A 336 -17.78 -23.74 5.67
N ASP A 337 -16.66 -23.26 6.24
CA ASP A 337 -15.39 -24.02 6.27
C ASP A 337 -15.55 -25.41 6.97
N TRP A 338 -16.50 -25.52 7.90
CA TRP A 338 -16.86 -26.77 8.61
C TRP A 338 -18.33 -27.18 8.44
N ASN A 339 -19.04 -26.55 7.51
CA ASN A 339 -20.45 -26.83 7.19
C ASN A 339 -20.78 -26.35 5.77
N PRO A 340 -20.53 -27.15 4.71
CA PRO A 340 -20.78 -26.73 3.32
C PRO A 340 -22.21 -26.26 3.05
N ASN A 341 -23.20 -26.77 3.78
CA ASN A 341 -24.59 -26.35 3.64
C ASN A 341 -24.85 -24.91 4.12
N ALA A 342 -23.94 -24.30 4.89
CA ALA A 342 -24.03 -22.91 5.31
C ALA A 342 -23.78 -21.91 4.16
N GLU A 343 -23.33 -22.37 2.99
CA GLU A 343 -23.25 -21.51 1.79
C GLU A 343 -24.62 -21.22 1.14
N ASN A 344 -25.68 -21.93 1.55
CA ASN A 344 -27.03 -21.78 1.00
C ASN A 344 -27.91 -20.95 1.95
N ILE A 345 -27.91 -19.62 1.76
CA ILE A 345 -28.63 -18.68 2.61
C ILE A 345 -29.94 -18.23 1.95
N LYS A 346 -31.05 -18.42 2.65
CA LYS A 346 -32.37 -17.93 2.24
C LYS A 346 -32.51 -16.43 2.44
N LYS A 347 -33.26 -15.76 1.56
CA LYS A 347 -33.58 -14.33 1.67
C LYS A 347 -34.03 -13.95 3.09
N GLY A 348 -33.47 -12.89 3.64
CA GLY A 348 -33.88 -12.34 4.93
C GLY A 348 -32.74 -11.79 5.78
N TYR A 349 -33.08 -11.43 7.03
CA TYR A 349 -32.12 -11.03 8.06
C TYR A 349 -31.49 -12.25 8.73
N HIS A 350 -30.18 -12.21 8.92
CA HIS A 350 -29.40 -13.27 9.54
C HIS A 350 -28.38 -12.68 10.52
N GLN A 351 -28.10 -13.44 11.57
CA GLN A 351 -26.96 -13.21 12.45
C GLN A 351 -26.03 -14.42 12.36
N ALA A 352 -24.76 -14.17 12.02
CA ALA A 352 -23.68 -15.15 12.07
C ALA A 352 -22.79 -14.88 13.28
N ARG A 353 -22.63 -15.86 14.16
CA ARG A 353 -21.87 -15.79 15.41
C ARG A 353 -20.76 -16.83 15.42
N PHE A 354 -19.57 -16.43 15.83
CA PHE A 354 -18.40 -17.28 15.98
C PHE A 354 -17.76 -17.07 17.35
N VAL A 355 -17.43 -18.15 18.06
CA VAL A 355 -16.69 -18.08 19.33
C VAL A 355 -15.20 -18.26 19.05
N PHE A 356 -14.42 -17.21 19.30
CA PHE A 356 -12.98 -17.22 19.13
C PHE A 356 -12.30 -17.77 20.40
N PRO A 357 -11.41 -18.78 20.28
CA PRO A 357 -10.76 -19.39 21.45
C PRO A 357 -9.85 -18.45 22.25
N ALA A 358 -9.85 -18.63 23.58
CA ALA A 358 -8.90 -18.00 24.50
C ALA A 358 -7.44 -18.39 24.17
N LYS A 359 -6.48 -17.56 24.60
CA LYS A 359 -5.02 -17.84 24.56
C LYS A 359 -4.46 -18.20 23.17
N LEU A 360 -5.19 -17.90 22.09
CA LEU A 360 -4.80 -18.24 20.71
C LEU A 360 -4.05 -17.10 19.99
N LEU A 361 -4.34 -15.85 20.36
CA LEU A 361 -3.63 -14.67 19.86
C LEU A 361 -2.57 -14.25 20.88
N MET A 362 -1.43 -13.73 20.40
CA MET A 362 -0.44 -13.07 21.27
C MET A 362 -1.00 -11.73 21.78
N PRO A 363 -0.52 -11.19 22.91
CA PRO A 363 -0.91 -9.86 23.36
C PRO A 363 -0.49 -8.79 22.34
N GLY A 364 -1.40 -7.88 21.98
CA GLY A 364 -1.19 -6.87 20.94
C GLY A 364 -2.44 -6.60 20.10
N ASP A 365 -2.29 -5.81 19.04
CA ASP A 365 -3.40 -5.31 18.22
C ASP A 365 -3.63 -6.12 16.95
N TYR A 366 -4.91 -6.37 16.64
CA TYR A 366 -5.36 -7.21 15.53
C TYR A 366 -6.52 -6.60 14.75
N PHE A 367 -6.55 -6.90 13.46
CA PHE A 367 -7.58 -6.48 12.52
C PHE A 367 -8.44 -7.67 12.14
N PHE A 368 -9.68 -7.69 12.61
CA PHE A 368 -10.72 -8.58 12.13
C PHE A 368 -11.33 -7.94 10.89
N VAL A 369 -11.04 -8.47 9.71
CA VAL A 369 -11.52 -7.95 8.43
C VAL A 369 -12.67 -8.81 7.95
N LEU A 370 -13.86 -8.21 7.78
CA LEU A 370 -15.04 -8.90 7.27
C LEU A 370 -14.77 -9.47 5.87
N HIS A 371 -15.27 -10.67 5.61
CA HIS A 371 -15.37 -11.21 4.25
C HIS A 371 -16.81 -11.56 3.91
N SER A 372 -17.24 -11.18 2.71
CA SER A 372 -18.56 -11.51 2.16
C SER A 372 -18.46 -11.63 0.63
N SER A 373 -18.66 -12.84 0.10
CA SER A 373 -18.58 -13.11 -1.34
C SER A 373 -19.55 -14.21 -1.78
N CYS A 374 -19.86 -14.27 -3.07
CA CYS A 374 -20.43 -15.45 -3.72
C CYS A 374 -19.38 -16.06 -4.65
N TYR A 375 -19.07 -17.35 -4.46
CA TYR A 375 -18.00 -18.01 -5.22
C TYR A 375 -18.27 -17.96 -6.74
N GLY A 376 -17.29 -17.48 -7.50
CA GLY A 376 -17.38 -17.33 -8.96
C GLY A 376 -18.23 -16.14 -9.46
N VAL A 377 -18.81 -15.30 -8.57
CA VAL A 377 -19.70 -14.20 -8.97
C VAL A 377 -19.21 -12.83 -8.52
N ALA A 378 -18.97 -12.61 -7.22
CA ALA A 378 -18.58 -11.30 -6.69
C ALA A 378 -17.98 -11.38 -5.27
N ASP A 379 -17.01 -10.50 -4.99
CA ASP A 379 -16.72 -10.02 -3.63
C ASP A 379 -17.56 -8.76 -3.39
N TYR A 380 -18.35 -8.72 -2.32
CA TYR A 380 -19.33 -7.67 -2.10
C TYR A 380 -18.75 -6.40 -1.47
N PHE A 381 -17.70 -6.51 -0.65
CA PHE A 381 -17.16 -5.39 0.12
C PHE A 381 -15.63 -5.31 0.11
N GLY A 382 -14.92 -6.31 -0.41
CA GLY A 382 -13.47 -6.41 -0.34
C GLY A 382 -12.98 -6.41 1.12
N TYR A 383 -11.83 -5.78 1.36
CA TYR A 383 -11.24 -5.64 2.69
C TYR A 383 -11.64 -4.33 3.40
N ASN A 384 -12.71 -3.65 2.95
CA ASN A 384 -13.05 -2.30 3.39
C ASN A 384 -13.81 -2.24 4.74
N ILE A 385 -14.27 -3.37 5.27
CA ILE A 385 -14.99 -3.44 6.56
C ILE A 385 -14.11 -4.24 7.53
N HIS A 386 -13.68 -3.59 8.62
CA HIS A 386 -12.87 -4.23 9.64
C HIS A 386 -13.20 -3.74 11.06
N LYS A 387 -12.68 -4.45 12.05
CA LYS A 387 -12.66 -4.07 13.47
C LYS A 387 -11.27 -4.29 14.05
N VAL A 388 -10.78 -3.29 14.77
CA VAL A 388 -9.53 -3.37 15.53
C VAL A 388 -9.84 -3.88 16.93
N ILE A 389 -9.04 -4.82 17.43
CA ILE A 389 -9.04 -5.22 18.83
C ILE A 389 -7.63 -5.18 19.42
N THR A 390 -7.56 -4.85 20.70
CA THR A 390 -6.36 -4.99 21.54
C THR A 390 -6.53 -6.22 22.43
N VAL A 391 -5.68 -7.22 22.23
CA VAL A 391 -5.66 -8.45 23.02
C VAL A 391 -4.69 -8.28 24.19
N SER A 392 -5.19 -8.51 25.40
CA SER A 392 -4.42 -8.41 26.64
C SER A 392 -3.46 -9.58 26.87
N ARG A 393 -2.70 -9.52 27.96
CA ARG A 393 -1.75 -10.55 28.38
C ARG A 393 -2.47 -11.61 29.23
N PRO A 394 -2.43 -12.91 28.88
CA PRO A 394 -2.85 -13.97 29.78
C PRO A 394 -2.08 -13.93 31.09
N THR A 395 -2.74 -14.22 32.20
CA THR A 395 -2.19 -14.14 33.57
C THR A 395 -0.99 -15.07 33.77
N GLU A 396 -0.94 -16.18 33.03
CA GLU A 396 0.10 -17.22 33.13
C GLU A 396 1.30 -16.99 32.15
N TYR A 397 1.32 -15.88 31.39
CA TYR A 397 2.29 -15.71 30.31
C TYR A 397 3.71 -15.40 30.82
N ASN A 398 4.68 -16.24 30.44
CA ASN A 398 6.08 -16.10 30.88
C ASN A 398 6.73 -14.82 30.34
N MET A 399 7.18 -13.95 31.27
CA MET A 399 7.79 -12.66 30.92
C MET A 399 9.29 -12.72 30.59
N ALA A 400 9.98 -13.84 30.80
CA ALA A 400 11.44 -13.93 30.59
C ALA A 400 11.88 -13.64 29.14
N HIS A 401 11.03 -13.95 28.16
CA HIS A 401 11.31 -13.83 26.73
C HIS A 401 10.49 -12.71 26.05
N ILE A 402 10.01 -11.72 26.81
CA ILE A 402 9.08 -10.68 26.31
C ILE A 402 9.66 -9.79 25.18
N ASN A 403 10.98 -9.80 25.00
CA ASN A 403 11.71 -9.08 23.96
C ASN A 403 12.17 -9.99 22.80
N GLU A 404 11.90 -11.30 22.84
CA GLU A 404 12.16 -12.16 21.69
C GLU A 404 11.09 -11.89 20.63
N PRO A 405 11.48 -11.47 19.40
CA PRO A 405 10.51 -11.23 18.35
C PRO A 405 9.88 -12.57 17.93
N PRO A 406 8.56 -12.65 17.73
CA PRO A 406 7.95 -13.84 17.14
C PRO A 406 8.60 -14.12 15.78
N SER A 407 8.87 -15.39 15.51
CA SER A 407 9.60 -15.81 14.30
C SER A 407 8.94 -15.23 13.04
N SER A 408 9.74 -14.69 12.12
CA SER A 408 9.30 -13.87 10.98
C SER A 408 8.49 -14.58 9.90
N ASN A 409 7.95 -15.77 10.17
CA ASN A 409 7.08 -16.54 9.30
C ASN A 409 5.71 -16.67 9.98
N PRO A 410 4.67 -15.93 9.55
CA PRO A 410 3.32 -16.12 10.05
C PRO A 410 2.81 -17.51 9.63
N SER A 411 2.72 -18.43 10.58
CA SER A 411 2.03 -19.70 10.38
C SER A 411 0.52 -19.47 10.44
N MET A 412 -0.21 -19.88 9.39
CA MET A 412 -1.67 -19.78 9.41
C MET A 412 -2.26 -20.74 10.46
N ILE A 413 -3.07 -20.19 11.37
CA ILE A 413 -3.84 -20.96 12.34
C ILE A 413 -5.16 -21.38 11.68
N LEU A 414 -5.48 -22.67 11.73
CA LEU A 414 -6.78 -23.16 11.28
C LEU A 414 -7.76 -23.18 12.46
N LEU A 415 -8.77 -22.31 12.42
CA LEU A 415 -9.88 -22.31 13.37
C LEU A 415 -10.83 -23.47 13.04
N LYS A 416 -11.18 -24.29 14.04
CA LYS A 416 -11.98 -25.53 13.88
C LYS A 416 -13.45 -25.38 14.26
N ASP A 417 -13.79 -24.27 14.91
CA ASP A 417 -15.10 -24.04 15.50
C ASP A 417 -16.14 -23.67 14.44
N LYS A 418 -17.40 -24.00 14.71
CA LYS A 418 -18.51 -23.78 13.77
C LYS A 418 -19.18 -22.45 14.02
N TRP A 419 -19.57 -21.78 12.95
CA TRP A 419 -20.44 -20.62 13.02
C TRP A 419 -21.88 -21.02 13.32
N GLU A 420 -22.52 -20.29 14.23
CA GLU A 420 -23.98 -20.31 14.39
C GLU A 420 -24.58 -19.26 13.46
N ILE A 421 -25.34 -19.67 12.43
CA ILE A 421 -26.15 -18.75 11.62
C ILE A 421 -27.62 -18.92 11.98
N LYS A 422 -28.27 -17.84 12.39
CA LYS A 422 -29.70 -17.78 12.70
C LYS A 422 -30.40 -16.82 11.73
N ASN A 423 -31.45 -17.31 11.06
CA ASN A 423 -32.35 -16.46 10.29
C ASN A 423 -33.36 -15.82 11.27
N LEU A 424 -33.43 -14.50 11.30
CA LEU A 424 -34.21 -13.71 12.25
C LEU A 424 -35.64 -13.38 11.74
N ASN A 425 -36.01 -13.88 10.55
CA ASN A 425 -37.35 -13.71 9.97
C ASN A 425 -38.32 -14.84 10.33
N LYS A 426 -38.09 -15.56 11.42
CA LYS A 426 -38.90 -16.71 11.89
C LYS A 426 -39.13 -16.67 13.39
#